data_AF-A0A8B9IBJ3-F1
#
_entry.id   AF-A0A8B9IBJ3-F1
#
_cell.length_a   1.000
_cell.length_b   1.000
_cell.length_c   1.000
_cell.angle_alpha   90.00
_cell.angle_beta   90.00
_cell.angle_gamma   90.00
#
_symmetry.space_group_name_H-M   'P 1'
#
loop_
_entity.id
_entity.type
_entity.pdbx_description
1 polymer ?
#
loop_
_entity_poly.entity_id
_entity_poly.type
_entity_poly.pdbx_seq_one_letter_code
_entity_poly.pdbx_strand_id
1 'polypeptide(L)'
;MRKVFFVEPVIFIYMFASYLTSPVVQQFIYRRLWEEEYNSTFISSSNTSYCEQNKSSPAYIKQKGVQEKTSLFNMQLDLTGAVPSLIVAFIIVANSDRQGRKRSLVLPSMGALIADIFRTLISYFSLSLSILFAVTFISGLFGSMATFLGGGFAYIADLCHDEKQKTTRIAVVDLIFGVVSGLAGLSSGYILREIGFTWTFVTASLLHVVNIIYIIFFLEDTVSISETQQQAQVSYKELLKETFSGVYMLFKTAPSKKRILIIVLLFTFMTYLFTVFGGSSLFTLYELDEPLCWNEVYIGYGAAAFTSVSLTSFLGVYFFSKCLKDIYIVFIGIFSYIGGIIMAAFAKTTLLMFLVRVPSLFCLMPVPVLRSMLSKVVFASEQAGFCAQAGMGRTWLCLYLTKYPALTVLIVEQRIQLPDFYLTCSGRDHMSYRDHRDNTKVADEIYN
;
A
#
# COMPACT_ATOMS: atom_id res chain seq x y z
N MET A 1 -16.22 29.92 -15.07
CA MET A 1 -16.56 28.49 -14.95
C MET A 1 -17.08 28.24 -13.54
N ARG A 2 -18.18 27.48 -13.39
CA ARG A 2 -18.78 27.18 -12.07
C ARG A 2 -17.93 26.13 -11.36
N LYS A 3 -17.34 26.49 -10.22
CA LYS A 3 -16.50 25.56 -9.44
C LYS A 3 -17.37 24.66 -8.55
N VAL A 4 -16.89 23.45 -8.27
CA VAL A 4 -17.59 22.38 -7.54
C VAL A 4 -16.81 21.95 -6.29
N PHE A 5 -17.53 21.48 -5.27
CA PHE A 5 -16.97 21.02 -3.99
C PHE A 5 -16.88 19.49 -3.87
N PHE A 6 -17.05 18.74 -4.97
CA PHE A 6 -16.98 17.28 -4.95
C PHE A 6 -15.57 16.80 -5.35
N VAL A 7 -14.89 16.11 -4.43
CA VAL A 7 -13.54 15.57 -4.63
C VAL A 7 -13.57 14.11 -5.10
N GLU A 8 -14.71 13.44 -4.98
CA GLU A 8 -14.93 12.06 -5.38
C GLU A 8 -14.57 11.79 -6.87
N PRO A 9 -14.91 12.66 -7.85
CA PRO A 9 -14.48 12.49 -9.23
C PRO A 9 -12.96 12.57 -9.42
N VAL A 10 -12.29 13.45 -8.67
CA VAL A 10 -10.83 13.59 -8.68
C VAL A 10 -10.18 12.31 -8.18
N ILE A 11 -10.72 11.78 -7.08
CA ILE A 11 -10.25 10.52 -6.51
C ILE A 11 -10.47 9.37 -7.50
N PHE A 12 -11.65 9.30 -8.13
CA PHE A 12 -11.96 8.28 -9.12
C PHE A 12 -10.93 8.26 -10.27
N ILE A 13 -10.67 9.40 -10.90
CA ILE A 13 -9.78 9.47 -12.08
C ILE A 13 -8.34 9.12 -11.70
N TYR A 14 -7.82 9.68 -10.60
CA TYR A 14 -6.47 9.37 -10.11
C TYR A 14 -6.28 7.87 -9.81
N MET A 15 -7.26 7.29 -9.11
CA MET A 15 -7.21 5.88 -8.73
C MET A 15 -7.36 4.96 -9.94
N PHE A 16 -8.20 5.34 -10.91
CA PHE A 16 -8.36 4.57 -12.13
C PHE A 16 -7.05 4.51 -12.92
N ALA A 17 -6.39 5.66 -13.13
CA ALA A 17 -5.11 5.71 -13.81
C ALA A 17 -4.00 4.93 -13.06
N SER A 18 -3.99 5.03 -11.73
CA SER A 18 -3.01 4.31 -10.89
C SER A 18 -3.22 2.78 -10.91
N TYR A 19 -4.47 2.32 -10.81
CA TYR A 19 -4.79 0.89 -10.86
C TYR A 19 -4.68 0.31 -12.28
N LEU A 20 -4.85 1.15 -13.31
CA LEU A 20 -4.62 0.75 -14.70
C LEU A 20 -3.14 0.40 -14.93
N THR A 21 -2.22 1.19 -14.37
CA THR A 21 -0.78 1.00 -14.58
C THR A 21 -0.16 -0.03 -13.64
N SER A 22 -0.74 -0.26 -12.46
CA SER A 22 -0.18 -1.17 -11.44
C SER A 22 0.19 -2.57 -11.97
N PRO A 23 -0.72 -3.38 -12.54
CA PRO A 23 -0.37 -4.70 -13.09
C PRO A 23 0.49 -4.60 -14.36
N VAL A 24 0.35 -3.52 -15.12
CA VAL A 24 1.05 -3.31 -16.40
C VAL A 24 2.53 -3.03 -16.18
N VAL A 25 2.88 -2.21 -15.18
CA VAL A 25 4.29 -1.94 -14.81
C VAL A 25 4.99 -3.23 -14.37
N GLN A 26 4.31 -4.07 -13.59
CA GLN A 26 4.90 -5.34 -13.16
C GLN A 26 5.15 -6.30 -14.32
N GLN A 27 4.18 -6.43 -15.23
CA GLN A 27 4.34 -7.19 -16.46
C GLN A 27 5.45 -6.63 -17.34
N PHE A 28 5.57 -5.30 -17.44
CA PHE A 28 6.60 -4.63 -18.23
C PHE A 28 8.00 -4.95 -17.70
N ILE A 29 8.23 -4.78 -16.39
CA ILE A 29 9.52 -5.06 -15.76
C ILE A 29 9.89 -6.54 -15.93
N TYR A 30 8.93 -7.44 -15.69
CA TYR A 30 9.14 -8.88 -15.85
C TYR A 30 9.60 -9.23 -17.29
N ARG A 31 8.85 -8.77 -18.31
CA ARG A 31 9.16 -9.07 -19.71
C ARG A 31 10.50 -8.44 -20.15
N ARG A 32 10.82 -7.24 -19.67
CA ARG A 32 12.09 -6.57 -19.95
C ARG A 32 13.29 -7.26 -19.32
N LEU A 33 13.17 -7.71 -18.06
CA LEU A 33 14.24 -8.48 -17.40
C LEU A 33 14.44 -9.85 -18.06
N TRP A 34 13.36 -10.48 -18.55
CA TRP A 34 13.46 -11.70 -19.36
C TRP A 34 14.28 -11.49 -20.63
N GLU A 35 14.00 -10.41 -21.37
CA GLU A 35 14.73 -10.05 -22.59
C GLU A 35 16.22 -9.76 -22.32
N GLU A 36 16.51 -8.97 -21.28
CA GLU A 36 17.88 -8.59 -20.90
C GLU A 36 18.72 -9.79 -20.43
N GLU A 37 18.12 -10.76 -19.73
CA GLU A 37 18.85 -11.92 -19.20
C GLU A 37 19.11 -13.00 -20.25
N TYR A 38 18.12 -13.28 -21.11
CA TYR A 38 18.15 -14.46 -21.97
C TYR A 38 18.23 -14.13 -23.47
N ASN A 39 18.23 -12.85 -23.87
CA ASN A 39 18.23 -12.42 -25.26
C ASN A 39 17.16 -13.13 -26.11
N SER A 40 16.00 -13.40 -25.49
CA SER A 40 14.89 -14.11 -26.12
C SER A 40 13.59 -13.38 -25.86
N THR A 41 12.70 -13.35 -26.85
CA THR A 41 11.37 -12.75 -26.69
C THR A 41 10.55 -13.58 -25.72
N PHE A 42 9.86 -12.92 -24.79
CA PHE A 42 8.90 -13.57 -23.92
C PHE A 42 7.72 -14.09 -24.77
N ILE A 43 7.51 -15.41 -24.77
CA ILE A 43 6.40 -16.04 -25.50
C ILE A 43 5.22 -16.16 -24.54
N SER A 44 4.23 -15.29 -24.70
CA SER A 44 2.92 -15.45 -24.05
C SER A 44 2.03 -16.29 -24.97
N SER A 45 1.66 -17.50 -24.54
CA SER A 45 0.65 -18.29 -25.23
C SER A 45 -0.73 -17.68 -25.01
N SER A 46 -1.43 -17.37 -26.10
CA SER A 46 -2.65 -16.56 -26.09
C SER A 46 -3.84 -17.19 -25.37
N ASN A 47 -3.85 -18.51 -25.15
CA ASN A 47 -4.99 -19.26 -24.59
C ASN A 47 -4.66 -20.12 -23.35
N THR A 48 -3.48 -19.98 -22.75
CA THR A 48 -3.08 -20.84 -21.62
C THR A 48 -3.50 -20.23 -20.27
N SER A 49 -4.16 -21.04 -19.46
CA SER A 49 -4.44 -20.78 -18.03
C SER A 49 -3.69 -21.75 -17.12
N TYR A 50 -2.64 -22.38 -17.66
CA TYR A 50 -1.78 -23.35 -17.00
C TYR A 50 -0.42 -23.42 -17.72
N CYS A 51 0.65 -23.64 -16.94
CA CYS A 51 1.98 -23.93 -17.46
C CYS A 51 2.27 -25.44 -17.51
N GLU A 52 3.23 -25.85 -18.35
CA GLU A 52 3.81 -27.20 -18.28
C GLU A 52 4.55 -27.38 -16.93
N GLN A 53 4.18 -28.43 -16.18
CA GLN A 53 4.67 -28.67 -14.79
C GLN A 53 6.06 -29.32 -14.71
N ASN A 54 6.80 -29.37 -15.83
CA ASN A 54 8.11 -30.00 -15.82
C ASN A 54 9.15 -29.07 -15.19
N LYS A 55 9.39 -29.24 -13.90
CA LYS A 55 10.37 -28.47 -13.11
C LYS A 55 11.82 -28.66 -13.53
N SER A 56 12.10 -29.69 -14.33
CA SER A 56 13.43 -29.90 -14.94
C SER A 56 13.56 -29.24 -16.30
N SER A 57 12.49 -28.63 -16.82
CA SER A 57 12.54 -27.93 -18.10
C SER A 57 13.40 -26.66 -18.01
N PRO A 58 14.20 -26.34 -19.04
CA PRO A 58 14.94 -25.09 -19.10
C PRO A 58 14.04 -23.85 -19.00
N ALA A 59 12.79 -23.94 -19.48
CA ALA A 59 11.81 -22.86 -19.40
C ALA A 59 11.45 -22.51 -17.95
N TYR A 60 11.17 -23.53 -17.13
CA TYR A 60 10.88 -23.34 -15.70
C TYR A 60 12.04 -22.70 -14.93
N ILE A 61 13.28 -23.14 -15.20
CA ILE A 61 14.47 -22.59 -14.53
C ILE A 61 14.66 -21.11 -14.88
N LYS A 62 14.49 -20.75 -16.16
CA LYS A 62 14.55 -19.36 -16.62
C LYS A 62 13.49 -18.48 -15.97
N GLN A 63 12.26 -18.99 -15.94
CA GLN A 63 11.11 -18.34 -15.36
C GLN A 63 11.32 -18.02 -13.88
N LYS A 64 11.74 -19.01 -13.08
CA LYS A 64 12.04 -18.82 -11.66
C LYS A 64 13.12 -17.76 -11.44
N GLY A 65 14.17 -17.76 -12.25
CA GLY A 65 15.25 -16.78 -12.15
C GLY A 65 14.79 -15.35 -12.43
N VAL A 66 13.96 -15.14 -13.46
CA VAL A 66 13.39 -13.83 -13.79
C VAL A 66 12.37 -13.37 -12.75
N GLN A 67 11.57 -14.30 -12.23
CA GLN A 67 10.61 -14.00 -11.15
C GLN A 67 11.32 -13.48 -9.90
N GLU A 68 12.37 -14.17 -9.46
CA GLU A 68 13.19 -13.76 -8.32
C GLU A 68 13.80 -12.37 -8.55
N LYS A 69 14.46 -12.14 -9.68
CA LYS A 69 15.02 -10.85 -10.05
C LYS A 69 13.97 -9.74 -10.11
N THR A 70 12.80 -10.02 -10.68
CA THR A 70 11.70 -9.05 -10.80
C THR A 70 11.13 -8.70 -9.43
N SER A 71 11.00 -9.68 -8.52
CA SER A 71 10.52 -9.43 -7.17
C SER A 71 11.46 -8.52 -6.38
N LEU A 72 12.78 -8.74 -6.47
CA LEU A 72 13.79 -7.91 -5.85
C LEU A 72 13.82 -6.50 -6.46
N PHE A 73 13.72 -6.40 -7.78
CA PHE A 73 13.69 -5.11 -8.48
C PHE A 73 12.46 -4.27 -8.08
N ASN A 74 11.27 -4.88 -8.02
CA ASN A 74 10.05 -4.20 -7.57
C ASN A 74 10.16 -3.76 -6.11
N MET A 75 10.68 -4.60 -5.23
CA MET A 75 10.91 -4.23 -3.83
C MET A 75 11.83 -3.01 -3.71
N GLN A 76 12.93 -2.98 -4.47
CA GLN A 76 13.85 -1.85 -4.47
C GLN A 76 13.20 -0.57 -5.02
N LEU A 77 12.38 -0.68 -6.08
CA LEU A 77 11.61 0.44 -6.62
C LEU A 77 10.62 1.00 -5.59
N ASP A 78 9.86 0.12 -4.95
CA ASP A 78 8.88 0.50 -3.94
C ASP A 78 9.54 1.25 -2.78
N LEU A 79 10.68 0.74 -2.28
CA LEU A 79 11.47 1.42 -1.23
C LEU A 79 12.00 2.78 -1.69
N THR A 80 12.48 2.87 -2.93
CA THR A 80 13.04 4.10 -3.52
C THR A 80 11.99 5.22 -3.60
N GLY A 81 10.73 4.89 -3.91
CA GLY A 81 9.63 5.86 -3.92
C GLY A 81 9.00 6.12 -2.55
N ALA A 82 8.95 5.10 -1.70
CA ALA A 82 8.35 5.18 -0.38
C ALA A 82 9.06 6.20 0.52
N VAL A 83 10.39 6.17 0.59
CA VAL A 83 11.16 7.06 1.47
C VAL A 83 10.91 8.55 1.19
N PRO A 84 11.11 9.08 -0.04
CA PRO A 84 10.82 10.48 -0.33
C PRO A 84 9.34 10.82 -0.21
N SER A 85 8.43 9.92 -0.62
CA SER A 85 6.99 10.17 -0.52
C SER A 85 6.51 10.33 0.92
N LEU A 86 7.11 9.61 1.88
CA LEU A 86 6.80 9.78 3.29
C LEU A 86 7.16 11.17 3.80
N ILE A 87 8.35 11.67 3.47
CA ILE A 87 8.81 12.99 3.90
C ILE A 87 7.89 14.07 3.33
N VAL A 88 7.53 13.94 2.05
CA VAL A 88 6.71 14.94 1.36
C VAL A 88 5.25 14.86 1.79
N ALA A 89 4.67 13.66 1.91
CA ALA A 89 3.34 13.48 2.50
C ALA A 89 3.29 14.06 3.90
N PHE A 90 4.37 13.90 4.67
CA PHE A 90 4.46 14.45 6.00
C PHE A 90 4.34 15.97 6.01
N ILE A 91 5.15 16.63 5.17
CA ILE A 91 5.17 18.10 5.07
C ILE A 91 3.85 18.63 4.52
N ILE A 92 3.32 18.03 3.45
CA ILE A 92 2.18 18.58 2.72
C ILE A 92 0.87 18.32 3.46
N VAL A 93 0.60 17.08 3.89
CA VAL A 93 -0.68 16.74 4.54
C VAL A 93 -0.82 17.46 5.87
N ALA A 94 0.24 17.50 6.69
CA ALA A 94 0.21 18.15 7.99
C ALA A 94 -0.02 19.66 7.94
N ASN A 95 0.37 20.30 6.84
CA ASN A 95 0.34 21.75 6.67
C ASN A 95 -0.61 22.20 5.56
N SER A 96 -1.43 21.27 5.06
CA SER A 96 -2.43 21.54 4.03
C SER A 96 -3.51 22.52 4.50
N ASP A 97 -3.70 22.67 5.81
CA ASP A 97 -4.56 23.71 6.41
C ASP A 97 -4.09 25.13 6.10
N ARG A 98 -2.78 25.35 5.88
CA ARG A 98 -2.20 26.68 5.57
C ARG A 98 -1.88 26.85 4.08
N GLN A 99 -1.56 25.75 3.41
CA GLN A 99 -1.09 25.76 2.02
C GLN A 99 -2.22 25.55 0.99
N GLY A 100 -3.45 25.29 1.44
CA GLY A 100 -4.60 24.97 0.59
C GLY A 100 -4.71 23.48 0.34
N ARG A 101 -5.95 22.95 0.30
CA ARG A 101 -6.19 21.51 0.15
C ARG A 101 -5.89 21.02 -1.25
N LYS A 102 -6.02 21.89 -2.26
CA LYS A 102 -5.73 21.54 -3.66
C LYS A 102 -4.29 21.11 -3.88
N ARG A 103 -3.32 21.71 -3.17
CA ARG A 103 -1.90 21.37 -3.34
C ARG A 103 -1.61 19.91 -3.03
N SER A 104 -2.28 19.35 -2.02
CA SER A 104 -2.20 17.94 -1.64
C SER A 104 -2.78 16.98 -2.69
N LEU A 105 -3.56 17.48 -3.66
CA LEU A 105 -4.12 16.69 -4.75
C LEU A 105 -3.35 16.89 -6.06
N VAL A 106 -2.93 18.12 -6.36
CA VAL A 106 -2.22 18.47 -7.61
C VAL A 106 -0.81 17.87 -7.60
N LEU A 107 -0.03 18.08 -6.54
CA LEU A 107 1.36 17.62 -6.50
C LEU A 107 1.51 16.12 -6.76
N PRO A 108 0.83 15.22 -6.02
CA PRO A 108 0.95 13.79 -6.30
C PRO A 108 0.39 13.39 -7.68
N SER A 109 -0.61 14.11 -8.21
CA SER A 109 -1.08 13.90 -9.58
C SER A 109 -0.01 14.28 -10.62
N MET A 110 0.76 15.34 -10.38
CA MET A 110 1.91 15.71 -11.22
C MET A 110 3.03 14.67 -11.13
N GLY A 111 3.33 14.17 -9.94
CA GLY A 111 4.30 13.09 -9.74
C GLY A 111 3.94 11.85 -10.54
N ALA A 112 2.67 11.43 -10.47
CA ALA A 112 2.16 10.29 -11.23
C ALA A 112 2.22 10.52 -12.75
N LEU A 113 1.84 11.72 -13.22
CA LEU A 113 1.98 12.10 -14.63
C LEU A 113 3.43 12.03 -15.11
N ILE A 114 4.37 12.58 -14.34
CA ILE A 114 5.80 12.51 -14.66
C ILE A 114 6.23 11.04 -14.75
N ALA A 115 5.83 10.21 -13.78
CA ALA A 115 6.17 8.80 -13.79
C ALA A 115 5.66 8.09 -15.04
N ASP A 116 4.41 8.33 -15.46
CA ASP A 116 3.82 7.69 -16.63
C ASP A 116 4.40 8.19 -17.96
N ILE A 117 4.77 9.47 -18.05
CA ILE A 117 5.52 10.01 -19.20
C ILE A 117 6.86 9.30 -19.32
N PHE A 118 7.63 9.19 -18.23
CA PHE A 118 8.93 8.52 -18.27
C PHE A 118 8.79 7.01 -18.53
N ARG A 119 7.77 6.33 -17.98
CA ARG A 119 7.47 4.92 -18.33
C ARG A 119 7.14 4.76 -19.81
N THR A 120 6.42 5.71 -20.39
CA THR A 120 6.16 5.76 -21.84
C THR A 120 7.47 5.87 -22.61
N LEU A 121 8.35 6.80 -22.24
CA LEU A 121 9.65 7.00 -22.90
C LEU A 121 10.55 5.76 -22.77
N ILE A 122 10.61 5.15 -21.58
CA ILE A 122 11.37 3.92 -21.33
C ILE A 122 10.85 2.79 -22.21
N SER A 123 9.52 2.64 -22.29
CA SER A 123 8.89 1.61 -23.13
C SER A 123 9.07 1.87 -24.63
N TYR A 124 9.00 3.12 -25.10
CA TYR A 124 9.06 3.46 -26.53
C TYR A 124 10.49 3.38 -27.09
N PHE A 125 11.46 3.89 -26.33
CA PHE A 125 12.87 3.93 -26.74
C PHE A 125 13.68 2.73 -26.22
N SER A 126 13.02 1.76 -25.55
CA SER A 126 13.66 0.59 -24.93
C SER A 126 14.82 0.98 -24.01
N LEU A 127 14.63 2.02 -23.20
CA LEU A 127 15.67 2.53 -22.30
C LEU A 127 15.94 1.56 -21.13
N SER A 128 17.07 1.74 -20.46
CA SER A 128 17.44 0.95 -19.29
C SER A 128 16.40 1.02 -18.17
N LEU A 129 16.04 -0.14 -17.61
CA LEU A 129 15.15 -0.23 -16.45
C LEU A 129 15.68 0.53 -15.23
N SER A 130 16.99 0.75 -15.10
CA SER A 130 17.59 1.49 -13.99
C SER A 130 17.05 2.94 -13.88
N ILE A 131 16.57 3.53 -14.98
CA ILE A 131 15.96 4.87 -14.98
C ILE A 131 14.68 4.89 -14.12
N LEU A 132 13.98 3.76 -13.98
CA LEU A 132 12.78 3.66 -13.14
C LEU A 132 13.05 4.02 -11.68
N PHE A 133 14.25 3.79 -11.16
CA PHE A 133 14.63 4.20 -9.80
C PHE A 133 14.61 5.73 -9.66
N ALA A 134 15.23 6.45 -10.60
CA ALA A 134 15.24 7.91 -10.60
C ALA A 134 13.82 8.46 -10.76
N VAL A 135 13.03 7.89 -11.68
CA VAL A 135 11.63 8.29 -11.91
C VAL A 135 10.78 8.08 -10.66
N THR A 136 10.91 6.94 -10.01
CA THR A 136 10.14 6.59 -8.80
C THR A 136 10.55 7.44 -7.61
N PHE A 137 11.84 7.75 -7.47
CA PHE A 137 12.34 8.71 -6.48
C PHE A 137 11.76 10.11 -6.71
N ILE A 138 11.82 10.62 -7.95
CA ILE A 138 11.28 11.93 -8.32
C ILE A 138 9.78 11.97 -8.08
N SER A 139 9.02 10.97 -8.55
CA SER A 139 7.58 10.88 -8.28
C SER A 139 7.27 10.83 -6.77
N GLY A 140 8.14 10.18 -5.99
CA GLY A 140 8.07 10.17 -4.54
C GLY A 140 8.22 11.57 -3.94
N LEU A 141 9.06 12.44 -4.50
CA LEU A 141 9.19 13.84 -4.06
C LEU A 141 7.93 14.70 -4.30
N PHE A 142 6.95 14.18 -5.04
CA PHE A 142 5.63 14.79 -5.20
C PHE A 142 4.58 14.21 -4.22
N GLY A 143 4.99 13.28 -3.34
CA GLY A 143 4.16 12.75 -2.27
C GLY A 143 3.37 11.48 -2.59
N SER A 144 3.30 11.10 -3.86
CA SER A 144 2.65 9.86 -4.32
C SER A 144 1.19 9.70 -3.82
N MET A 145 0.66 8.48 -3.90
CA MET A 145 -0.71 8.13 -3.47
C MET A 145 -1.01 8.53 -2.02
N ALA A 146 0.01 8.54 -1.16
CA ALA A 146 -0.08 8.94 0.24
C ALA A 146 -0.68 10.34 0.43
N THR A 147 -0.01 11.32 -0.18
CA THR A 147 -0.39 12.73 -0.10
C THR A 147 -1.73 12.96 -0.75
N PHE A 148 -2.00 12.28 -1.86
CA PHE A 148 -3.26 12.39 -2.58
C PHE A 148 -4.44 11.96 -1.72
N LEU A 149 -4.36 10.76 -1.12
CA LEU A 149 -5.41 10.24 -0.25
C LEU A 149 -5.55 11.05 1.03
N GLY A 150 -4.43 11.42 1.67
CA GLY A 150 -4.44 12.28 2.85
C GLY A 150 -5.11 13.63 2.58
N GLY A 151 -4.80 14.25 1.44
CA GLY A 151 -5.44 15.48 0.96
C GLY A 151 -6.92 15.30 0.67
N GLY A 152 -7.31 14.22 -0.01
CA GLY A 152 -8.71 13.92 -0.35
C GLY A 152 -9.59 13.71 0.88
N PHE A 153 -9.11 12.94 1.87
CA PHE A 153 -9.85 12.74 3.12
C PHE A 153 -9.91 14.01 3.97
N ALA A 154 -8.85 14.82 3.99
CA ALA A 154 -8.88 16.12 4.65
C ALA A 154 -9.88 17.08 3.99
N TYR A 155 -9.95 17.08 2.65
CA TYR A 155 -10.93 17.85 1.88
C TYR A 155 -12.37 17.42 2.19
N ILE A 156 -12.64 16.11 2.31
CA ILE A 156 -13.96 15.59 2.72
C ILE A 156 -14.29 16.02 4.15
N ALA A 157 -13.31 15.98 5.04
CA ALA A 157 -13.49 16.38 6.44
C ALA A 157 -13.87 17.86 6.55
N ASP A 158 -13.25 18.74 5.77
CA ASP A 158 -13.56 20.18 5.77
C ASP A 158 -15.00 20.48 5.31
N LEU A 159 -15.53 19.67 4.38
CA LEU A 159 -16.86 19.86 3.82
C LEU A 159 -17.99 19.29 4.67
N CYS A 160 -17.68 18.46 5.67
CA CYS A 160 -18.69 17.77 6.47
C CYS A 160 -18.81 18.42 7.85
N HIS A 161 -19.97 19.00 8.13
CA HIS A 161 -20.27 19.56 9.46
C HIS A 161 -20.72 18.51 10.49
N ASP A 162 -21.23 17.37 10.02
CA ASP A 162 -21.70 16.26 10.85
C ASP A 162 -20.79 15.02 10.67
N GLU A 163 -20.46 14.37 11.79
CA GLU A 163 -19.68 13.13 11.83
C GLU A 163 -20.37 11.99 11.06
N LYS A 164 -21.70 11.95 11.01
CA LYS A 164 -22.43 10.94 10.20
C LYS A 164 -22.23 11.16 8.70
N GLN A 165 -22.30 12.42 8.24
CA GLN A 165 -22.07 12.77 6.83
C GLN A 165 -20.63 12.45 6.41
N LYS A 166 -19.66 12.83 7.25
CA LYS A 166 -18.25 12.53 7.07
C LYS A 166 -17.96 11.04 6.97
N THR A 167 -18.48 10.26 7.91
CA THR A 167 -18.37 8.80 7.91
C THR A 167 -18.97 8.21 6.63
N THR A 168 -20.13 8.71 6.19
CA THR A 168 -20.79 8.24 4.97
C THR A 168 -19.96 8.54 3.71
N ARG A 169 -19.47 9.78 3.55
CA ARG A 169 -18.63 10.16 2.39
C ARG A 169 -17.31 9.40 2.34
N ILE A 170 -16.67 9.20 3.48
CA ILE A 170 -15.48 8.36 3.59
C ILE A 170 -15.78 6.93 3.13
N ALA A 171 -16.91 6.37 3.56
CA ALA A 171 -17.32 5.02 3.16
C ALA A 171 -17.62 4.93 1.65
N VAL A 172 -18.19 5.99 1.06
CA VAL A 172 -18.36 6.11 -0.40
C VAL A 172 -17.02 6.12 -1.12
N VAL A 173 -16.02 6.85 -0.62
CA VAL A 173 -14.66 6.83 -1.20
C VAL A 173 -14.01 5.45 -1.11
N ASP A 174 -14.14 4.76 0.03
CA ASP A 174 -13.63 3.40 0.18
C ASP A 174 -14.29 2.43 -0.83
N LEU A 175 -15.60 2.60 -1.09
CA LEU A 175 -16.32 1.85 -2.13
C LEU A 175 -15.84 2.21 -3.55
N ILE A 176 -15.57 3.49 -3.83
CA ILE A 176 -15.00 3.95 -5.10
C ILE A 176 -13.66 3.25 -5.35
N PHE A 177 -12.77 3.13 -4.37
CA PHE A 177 -11.51 2.40 -4.55
C PHE A 177 -11.74 0.95 -5.00
N GLY A 178 -12.70 0.27 -4.38
CA GLY A 178 -13.10 -1.08 -4.76
C GLY A 178 -13.55 -1.21 -6.20
N VAL A 179 -14.53 -0.42 -6.59
CA VAL A 179 -15.12 -0.46 -7.93
C VAL A 179 -14.10 -0.05 -8.99
N VAL A 180 -13.37 1.04 -8.73
CA VAL A 180 -12.36 1.57 -9.65
C VAL A 180 -11.21 0.58 -9.83
N SER A 181 -10.74 -0.07 -8.77
CA SER A 181 -9.66 -1.05 -8.87
C SER A 181 -9.97 -2.18 -9.84
N GLY A 182 -11.20 -2.70 -9.86
CA GLY A 182 -11.55 -3.76 -10.79
C GLY A 182 -11.91 -3.28 -12.18
N LEU A 183 -12.54 -2.11 -12.32
CA LEU A 183 -12.75 -1.51 -13.65
C LEU A 183 -11.41 -1.23 -14.34
N ALA A 184 -10.47 -0.64 -13.61
CA ALA A 184 -9.12 -0.37 -14.10
C ALA A 184 -8.34 -1.67 -14.34
N GLY A 185 -8.46 -2.66 -13.46
CA GLY A 185 -7.87 -3.99 -13.62
C GLY A 185 -8.35 -4.69 -14.90
N LEU A 186 -9.67 -4.77 -15.12
CA LEU A 186 -10.24 -5.29 -16.37
C LEU A 186 -9.71 -4.54 -17.59
N SER A 187 -9.78 -3.21 -17.54
CA SER A 187 -9.34 -2.36 -18.64
C SER A 187 -7.86 -2.56 -18.94
N SER A 188 -7.02 -2.73 -17.91
CA SER A 188 -5.58 -2.88 -18.06
C SER A 188 -5.19 -4.08 -18.92
N GLY A 189 -5.84 -5.23 -18.73
CA GLY A 189 -5.55 -6.45 -19.49
C GLY A 189 -5.88 -6.31 -20.97
N TYR A 190 -7.07 -5.78 -21.28
CA TYR A 190 -7.50 -5.58 -22.67
C TYR A 190 -6.70 -4.48 -23.37
N ILE A 191 -6.50 -3.33 -22.72
CA ILE A 191 -5.71 -2.24 -23.29
C ILE A 191 -4.28 -2.73 -23.54
N LEU A 192 -3.67 -3.44 -22.59
CA LEU A 192 -2.32 -3.98 -22.76
C LEU A 192 -2.24 -4.95 -23.96
N ARG A 193 -3.25 -5.82 -24.14
CA ARG A 193 -3.27 -6.76 -25.26
C ARG A 193 -3.38 -6.07 -26.62
N GLU A 194 -4.29 -5.10 -26.74
CA GLU A 194 -4.63 -4.50 -28.04
C GLU A 194 -3.64 -3.41 -28.46
N ILE A 195 -3.14 -2.59 -27.52
CA ILE A 195 -2.30 -1.42 -27.84
C ILE A 195 -0.90 -1.45 -27.19
N GLY A 196 -0.58 -2.47 -26.38
CA GLY A 196 0.76 -2.67 -25.82
C GLY A 196 1.12 -1.72 -24.66
N PHE A 197 2.32 -1.92 -24.10
CA PHE A 197 2.79 -1.20 -22.91
C PHE A 197 2.84 0.32 -23.11
N THR A 198 3.44 0.78 -24.21
CA THR A 198 3.65 2.22 -24.47
C THR A 198 2.35 3.00 -24.47
N TRP A 199 1.36 2.55 -25.26
CA TRP A 199 0.09 3.26 -25.37
C TRP A 199 -0.78 3.11 -24.12
N THR A 200 -0.59 2.05 -23.34
CA THR A 200 -1.20 1.93 -22.01
C THR A 200 -0.69 3.02 -21.07
N PHE A 201 0.63 3.28 -21.04
CA PHE A 201 1.21 4.37 -20.23
C PHE A 201 0.83 5.77 -20.75
N VAL A 202 0.69 5.96 -22.07
CA VAL A 202 0.13 7.20 -22.65
C VAL A 202 -1.30 7.43 -22.16
N THR A 203 -2.13 6.39 -22.15
CA THR A 203 -3.53 6.48 -21.68
C THR A 203 -3.60 6.91 -20.22
N ALA A 204 -2.77 6.32 -19.35
CA ALA A 204 -2.67 6.71 -17.95
C ALA A 204 -2.18 8.16 -17.78
N SER A 205 -1.18 8.59 -18.57
CA SER A 205 -0.70 9.97 -18.58
C SER A 205 -1.83 10.95 -18.93
N LEU A 206 -2.63 10.66 -19.97
CA LEU A 206 -3.76 11.50 -20.36
C LEU A 206 -4.81 11.61 -19.24
N LEU A 207 -5.11 10.51 -18.55
CA LEU A 207 -6.02 10.53 -17.41
C LEU A 207 -5.49 11.40 -16.26
N HIS A 208 -4.19 11.35 -15.96
CA HIS A 208 -3.59 12.23 -14.97
C HIS A 208 -3.61 13.71 -15.40
N VAL A 209 -3.41 14.02 -16.70
CA VAL A 209 -3.58 15.38 -17.23
C VAL A 209 -5.01 15.87 -17.03
N VAL A 210 -6.02 15.05 -17.40
CA VAL A 210 -7.44 15.37 -17.18
C VAL A 210 -7.72 15.61 -15.71
N ASN A 211 -7.17 14.79 -14.81
CA ASN A 211 -7.33 14.96 -13.37
C ASN A 211 -6.74 16.28 -12.86
N ILE A 212 -5.53 16.64 -13.30
CA ILE A 212 -4.88 17.91 -12.93
C ILE A 212 -5.70 19.10 -13.41
N ILE A 213 -6.17 19.07 -14.67
CA ILE A 213 -7.05 20.10 -15.24
C ILE A 213 -8.33 20.22 -14.39
N TYR A 214 -8.94 19.09 -14.01
CA TYR A 214 -10.12 19.09 -13.15
C TYR A 214 -9.87 19.77 -11.80
N ILE A 215 -8.77 19.41 -11.12
CA ILE A 215 -8.43 19.98 -9.81
C ILE A 215 -8.17 21.49 -9.89
N ILE A 216 -7.45 21.94 -10.92
CA ILE A 216 -7.08 23.35 -11.07
C ILE A 216 -8.30 24.20 -11.39
N PHE A 217 -9.08 23.82 -12.40
CA PHE A 217 -10.12 24.68 -12.97
C PHE A 217 -11.51 24.47 -12.37
N PHE A 218 -11.84 23.26 -11.89
CA PHE A 218 -13.21 22.91 -11.49
C PHE A 218 -13.37 22.71 -9.98
N LEU A 219 -12.39 22.09 -9.31
CA LEU A 219 -12.46 21.95 -7.85
C LEU A 219 -12.35 23.33 -7.19
N GLU A 220 -13.12 23.65 -6.15
CA GLU A 220 -12.89 24.84 -5.31
C GLU A 220 -11.96 24.49 -4.14
N ASP A 221 -11.13 25.43 -3.67
CA ASP A 221 -10.35 25.19 -2.45
C ASP A 221 -11.26 25.36 -1.22
N THR A 222 -11.23 24.42 -0.28
CA THR A 222 -12.04 24.47 0.94
C THR A 222 -11.44 25.41 1.98
N VAL A 223 -10.14 25.67 1.89
CA VAL A 223 -9.43 26.58 2.78
C VAL A 223 -9.28 27.93 2.08
N SER A 224 -9.90 28.96 2.66
CA SER A 224 -9.63 30.34 2.28
C SER A 224 -8.28 30.76 2.84
N ILE A 225 -7.24 30.71 2.01
CA ILE A 225 -5.93 31.24 2.40
C ILE A 225 -6.04 32.76 2.37
N SER A 226 -5.83 33.44 3.51
CA SER A 226 -5.75 34.89 3.49
C SER A 226 -4.52 35.34 2.70
N GLU A 227 -4.62 36.45 1.96
CA GLU A 227 -3.50 37.00 1.18
C GLU A 227 -2.23 37.20 2.05
N THR A 228 -2.42 37.50 3.34
CA THR A 228 -1.35 37.65 4.33
C THR A 228 -0.61 36.34 4.66
N GLN A 229 -1.29 35.18 4.60
CA GLN A 229 -0.67 33.87 4.82
C GLN A 229 0.06 33.32 3.58
N GLN A 230 -0.31 33.74 2.37
CA GLN A 230 0.41 33.39 1.14
C GLN A 230 1.79 34.03 1.05
N GLN A 231 1.98 35.20 1.68
CA GLN A 231 3.23 35.96 1.65
C GLN A 231 4.24 35.57 2.74
N ALA A 232 3.82 34.85 3.79
CA ALA A 232 4.74 34.31 4.77
C ALA A 232 5.49 33.13 4.16
N GLN A 233 6.74 33.36 3.74
CA GLN A 233 7.65 32.31 3.27
C GLN A 233 8.08 31.47 4.49
N VAL A 234 7.18 30.60 4.96
CA VAL A 234 7.47 29.71 6.10
C VAL A 234 8.56 28.74 5.67
N SER A 235 9.65 28.70 6.43
CA SER A 235 10.77 27.83 6.12
C SER A 235 10.36 26.35 6.25
N TYR A 236 10.77 25.49 5.31
CA TYR A 236 10.55 24.04 5.40
C TYR A 236 11.03 23.45 6.74
N LYS A 237 12.10 24.02 7.33
CA LYS A 237 12.60 23.61 8.65
C LYS A 237 11.63 23.91 9.78
N GLU A 238 10.97 25.07 9.73
CA GLU A 238 9.96 25.47 10.73
C GLU A 238 8.71 24.60 10.60
N LEU A 239 8.32 24.32 9.35
CA LEU A 239 7.19 23.47 9.03
C LEU A 239 7.37 22.03 9.55
N LEU A 240 8.56 21.46 9.36
CA LEU A 240 8.94 20.17 9.93
C LEU A 240 8.93 20.22 11.46
N LYS A 241 9.53 21.26 12.06
CA LYS A 241 9.61 21.41 13.52
C LYS A 241 8.22 21.49 14.17
N GLU A 242 7.30 22.29 13.64
CA GLU A 242 5.93 22.40 14.15
C GLU A 242 5.18 21.07 14.06
N THR A 243 5.36 20.36 12.94
CA THR A 243 4.67 19.08 12.73
C THR A 243 5.19 18.00 13.69
N PHE A 244 6.51 17.85 13.80
CA PHE A 244 7.12 16.92 14.75
C PHE A 244 6.79 17.28 16.21
N SER A 245 6.75 18.58 16.54
CA SER A 245 6.33 19.04 17.85
C SER A 245 4.87 18.68 18.15
N GLY A 246 3.98 18.77 17.16
CA GLY A 246 2.57 18.38 17.31
C GLY A 246 2.43 16.89 17.60
N VAL A 247 3.11 16.03 16.84
CA VAL A 247 3.14 14.58 17.07
C VAL A 247 3.75 14.26 18.44
N TYR A 248 4.87 14.89 18.80
CA TYR A 248 5.50 14.69 20.10
C TYR A 248 4.58 15.06 21.27
N MET A 249 3.88 16.20 21.17
CA MET A 249 2.93 16.64 22.20
C MET A 249 1.74 15.67 22.34
N LEU A 250 1.26 15.09 21.25
CA LEU A 250 0.22 14.06 21.28
C LEU A 250 0.64 12.84 22.14
N PHE A 251 1.88 12.38 21.99
CA PHE A 251 2.41 11.26 22.79
C PHE A 251 2.80 11.66 24.22
N LYS A 252 3.18 12.92 24.45
CA LYS A 252 3.58 13.41 25.78
C LYS A 252 2.39 13.68 26.69
N THR A 253 1.32 14.25 26.15
CA THR A 253 0.14 14.68 26.93
C THR A 253 -0.86 13.53 27.17
N ALA A 254 -0.78 12.46 26.39
CA ALA A 254 -1.67 11.31 26.55
C ALA A 254 -1.35 10.49 27.82
N PRO A 255 -2.35 10.12 28.64
CA PRO A 255 -2.18 9.16 29.74
C PRO A 255 -1.54 7.85 29.26
N SER A 256 -0.71 7.22 30.09
CA SER A 256 0.09 6.02 29.72
C SER A 256 -0.73 4.91 29.04
N LYS A 257 -1.94 4.63 29.54
CA LYS A 257 -2.85 3.63 28.93
C LYS A 257 -3.33 4.03 27.53
N LYS A 258 -3.68 5.30 27.32
CA LYS A 258 -4.09 5.81 25.99
C LYS A 258 -2.91 5.83 25.02
N ARG A 259 -1.71 6.20 25.49
CA ARG A 259 -0.49 6.16 24.70
C ARG A 259 -0.16 4.76 24.20
N ILE A 260 -0.23 3.75 25.08
CA ILE A 260 -0.03 2.35 24.69
C ILE A 260 -1.08 1.93 23.65
N LEU A 261 -2.36 2.28 23.85
CA LEU A 261 -3.41 1.96 22.89
C LEU A 261 -3.17 2.58 21.51
N ILE A 262 -2.75 3.85 21.44
CA ILE A 262 -2.39 4.52 20.18
C ILE A 262 -1.24 3.79 19.49
N ILE A 263 -0.18 3.43 20.22
CA ILE A 263 0.98 2.71 19.68
C ILE A 263 0.56 1.35 19.13
N VAL A 264 -0.25 0.59 19.87
CA VAL A 264 -0.74 -0.72 19.44
C VAL A 264 -1.61 -0.60 18.19
N LEU A 265 -2.58 0.32 18.17
CA LEU A 265 -3.45 0.53 17.00
C LEU A 265 -2.66 0.94 15.75
N LEU A 266 -1.70 1.85 15.91
CA LEU A 266 -0.79 2.23 14.82
C LEU A 266 0.01 1.03 14.34
N PHE A 267 0.65 0.29 15.25
CA PHE A 267 1.46 -0.88 14.88
C PHE A 267 0.63 -1.95 14.13
N THR A 268 -0.57 -2.26 14.62
CA THR A 268 -1.49 -3.20 13.97
C THR A 268 -1.89 -2.71 12.59
N PHE A 269 -2.30 -1.44 12.46
CA PHE A 269 -2.72 -0.88 11.18
C PHE A 269 -1.59 -0.91 10.14
N MET A 270 -0.35 -0.67 10.53
CA MET A 270 0.78 -0.68 9.60
C MET A 270 1.23 -2.05 9.20
N THR A 271 1.35 -2.96 10.17
CA THR A 271 1.63 -4.37 9.85
C THR A 271 0.57 -4.91 8.90
N TYR A 272 -0.69 -4.51 9.08
CA TYR A 272 -1.78 -4.87 8.18
C TYR A 272 -1.62 -4.24 6.78
N LEU A 273 -1.39 -2.94 6.68
CA LEU A 273 -1.15 -2.29 5.38
C LEU A 273 0.07 -2.87 4.65
N PHE A 274 1.16 -3.14 5.37
CA PHE A 274 2.37 -3.74 4.82
C PHE A 274 2.10 -5.12 4.24
N THR A 275 1.36 -5.96 4.96
CA THR A 275 1.03 -7.30 4.48
C THR A 275 0.07 -7.27 3.29
N VAL A 276 -1.02 -6.49 3.37
CA VAL A 276 -2.05 -6.43 2.32
C VAL A 276 -1.54 -5.76 1.04
N PHE A 277 -0.89 -4.61 1.14
CA PHE A 277 -0.42 -3.87 -0.04
C PHE A 277 0.99 -4.28 -0.48
N GLY A 278 1.90 -4.60 0.44
CA GLY A 278 3.25 -5.06 0.11
C GLY A 278 3.26 -6.42 -0.59
N GLY A 279 2.28 -7.29 -0.31
CA GLY A 279 2.11 -8.56 -1.01
C GLY A 279 1.45 -8.45 -2.38
N SER A 280 0.81 -7.32 -2.71
CA SER A 280 0.03 -7.18 -3.95
C SER A 280 0.88 -7.36 -5.22
N SER A 281 2.14 -6.92 -5.18
CA SER A 281 3.10 -7.07 -6.28
C SER A 281 3.49 -8.53 -6.54
N LEU A 282 3.40 -9.39 -5.52
CA LEU A 282 3.70 -10.81 -5.66
C LEU A 282 2.57 -11.59 -6.33
N PHE A 283 1.32 -11.12 -6.22
CA PHE A 283 0.18 -11.76 -6.87
C PHE A 283 0.33 -11.75 -8.39
N THR A 284 0.64 -10.59 -9.00
CA THR A 284 0.84 -10.51 -10.46
C THR A 284 1.99 -11.41 -10.92
N LEU A 285 3.07 -11.50 -10.15
CA LEU A 285 4.20 -12.39 -10.47
C LEU A 285 3.82 -13.87 -10.33
N TYR A 286 3.03 -14.23 -9.34
CA TYR A 286 2.51 -15.59 -9.18
C TYR A 286 1.54 -15.96 -10.30
N GLU A 287 0.72 -15.01 -10.75
CA GLU A 287 -0.23 -15.17 -11.85
C GLU A 287 0.48 -15.32 -13.20
N LEU A 288 1.56 -14.57 -13.42
CA LEU A 288 2.40 -14.65 -14.61
C LEU A 288 3.16 -15.97 -14.73
N ASP A 289 3.42 -16.66 -13.61
CA ASP A 289 4.33 -17.79 -13.56
C ASP A 289 3.67 -19.15 -13.29
N GLU A 290 4.46 -20.24 -13.34
CA GLU A 290 3.98 -21.58 -12.94
C GLU A 290 3.39 -21.49 -11.52
N PRO A 291 2.14 -21.96 -11.31
CA PRO A 291 1.37 -22.89 -12.14
C PRO A 291 0.35 -22.27 -13.10
N LEU A 292 0.14 -20.96 -13.05
CA LEU A 292 -1.00 -20.29 -13.69
C LEU A 292 -0.69 -19.76 -15.09
N CYS A 293 0.45 -19.09 -15.27
CA CYS A 293 0.89 -18.54 -16.56
C CYS A 293 -0.19 -17.77 -17.30
N TRP A 294 -0.85 -16.88 -16.56
CA TRP A 294 -1.91 -16.01 -17.06
C TRP A 294 -1.35 -15.03 -18.08
N ASN A 295 -2.10 -14.86 -19.17
CA ASN A 295 -1.91 -13.75 -20.09
C ASN A 295 -2.39 -12.42 -19.44
N GLU A 296 -2.13 -11.31 -20.11
CA GLU A 296 -2.53 -9.98 -19.63
C GLU A 296 -4.04 -9.84 -19.33
N VAL A 297 -4.90 -10.56 -20.04
CA VAL A 297 -6.36 -10.51 -19.83
C VAL A 297 -6.77 -11.26 -18.57
N TYR A 298 -6.20 -12.43 -18.30
CA TYR A 298 -6.45 -13.18 -17.07
C TYR A 298 -5.94 -12.45 -15.83
N ILE A 299 -4.79 -11.79 -15.91
CA ILE A 299 -4.29 -10.88 -14.85
C ILE A 299 -5.31 -9.75 -14.63
N GLY A 300 -5.84 -9.17 -15.72
CA GLY A 300 -6.91 -8.19 -15.65
C GLY A 300 -8.16 -8.72 -14.92
N TYR A 301 -8.59 -9.95 -15.18
CA TYR A 301 -9.67 -10.62 -14.43
C TYR A 301 -9.33 -10.86 -12.96
N GLY A 302 -8.09 -11.25 -12.65
CA GLY A 302 -7.60 -11.42 -11.28
C GLY A 302 -7.66 -10.13 -10.47
N ALA A 303 -7.24 -9.02 -11.09
CA ALA A 303 -7.35 -7.68 -10.54
C ALA A 303 -8.83 -7.24 -10.39
N ALA A 304 -9.67 -7.54 -11.38
CA ALA A 304 -11.11 -7.29 -11.34
C ALA A 304 -11.83 -7.96 -10.17
N ALA A 305 -11.43 -9.20 -9.88
CA ALA A 305 -11.99 -9.97 -8.77
C ALA A 305 -11.74 -9.29 -7.41
N PHE A 306 -10.78 -8.37 -7.30
CA PHE A 306 -10.58 -7.58 -6.10
C PHE A 306 -11.76 -6.65 -5.76
N THR A 307 -12.55 -6.24 -6.76
CA THR A 307 -13.78 -5.45 -6.51
C THR A 307 -14.78 -6.22 -5.66
N SER A 308 -14.89 -7.54 -5.83
CA SER A 308 -15.82 -8.33 -5.01
C SER A 308 -15.45 -8.24 -3.53
N VAL A 309 -14.14 -8.33 -3.22
CA VAL A 309 -13.59 -8.21 -1.86
C VAL A 309 -13.88 -6.84 -1.26
N SER A 310 -13.71 -5.77 -2.04
CA SER A 310 -14.01 -4.41 -1.55
C SER A 310 -15.51 -4.22 -1.27
N LEU A 311 -16.38 -4.69 -2.17
CA LEU A 311 -17.82 -4.62 -1.98
C LEU A 311 -18.27 -5.41 -0.75
N THR A 312 -17.79 -6.65 -0.59
CA THR A 312 -18.14 -7.49 0.57
C THR A 312 -17.55 -6.96 1.87
N SER A 313 -16.37 -6.35 1.84
CA SER A 313 -15.79 -5.68 3.02
C SER A 313 -16.61 -4.45 3.42
N PHE A 314 -17.03 -3.62 2.46
CA PHE A 314 -17.90 -2.48 2.72
C PHE A 314 -19.24 -2.91 3.34
N LEU A 315 -19.92 -3.86 2.70
CA LEU A 315 -21.19 -4.40 3.19
C LEU A 315 -21.01 -5.04 4.56
N GLY A 316 -19.94 -5.80 4.75
CA GLY A 316 -19.67 -6.43 6.02
C GLY A 316 -19.38 -5.41 7.13
N VAL A 317 -18.68 -4.30 6.87
CA VAL A 317 -18.52 -3.23 7.88
C VAL A 317 -19.90 -2.67 8.22
N TYR A 318 -20.73 -2.36 7.22
CA TYR A 318 -22.09 -1.86 7.43
C TYR A 318 -22.97 -2.80 8.26
N PHE A 319 -22.93 -4.11 8.02
CA PHE A 319 -23.71 -5.09 8.77
C PHE A 319 -23.11 -5.39 10.15
N PHE A 320 -21.81 -5.67 10.24
CA PHE A 320 -21.17 -6.05 11.50
C PHE A 320 -21.06 -4.89 12.48
N SER A 321 -20.92 -3.63 12.02
CA SER A 321 -20.95 -2.47 12.93
C SER A 321 -22.30 -2.29 13.65
N LYS A 322 -23.38 -2.94 13.20
CA LYS A 322 -24.67 -2.93 13.92
C LYS A 322 -24.71 -3.92 15.09
N CYS A 323 -23.90 -4.96 15.06
CA CYS A 323 -24.00 -6.09 15.99
C CYS A 323 -22.73 -6.31 16.82
N LEU A 324 -21.56 -5.86 16.33
CA LEU A 324 -20.25 -6.16 16.89
C LEU A 324 -19.49 -4.87 17.22
N LYS A 325 -18.59 -4.96 18.21
CA LYS A 325 -17.62 -3.89 18.51
C LYS A 325 -16.54 -3.84 17.43
N ASP A 326 -16.01 -2.65 17.15
CA ASP A 326 -14.96 -2.37 16.15
C ASP A 326 -13.81 -3.41 16.17
N ILE A 327 -13.33 -3.81 17.36
CA ILE A 327 -12.25 -4.78 17.52
C ILE A 327 -12.56 -6.17 16.93
N TYR A 328 -13.79 -6.65 17.03
CA TYR A 328 -14.16 -7.96 16.48
C TYR A 328 -14.22 -7.91 14.95
N ILE A 329 -14.63 -6.78 14.38
CA ILE A 329 -14.63 -6.57 12.93
C ILE A 329 -13.20 -6.60 12.39
N VAL A 330 -12.25 -6.00 13.12
CA VAL A 330 -10.81 -6.10 12.79
C VAL A 330 -10.34 -7.55 12.80
N PHE A 331 -10.67 -8.34 13.82
CA PHE A 331 -10.29 -9.75 13.87
C PHE A 331 -10.89 -10.56 12.71
N ILE A 332 -12.18 -10.37 12.40
CA ILE A 332 -12.83 -11.05 11.27
C ILE A 332 -12.07 -10.76 9.97
N GLY A 333 -11.70 -9.51 9.72
CA GLY A 333 -10.94 -9.14 8.53
C GLY A 333 -9.51 -9.70 8.50
N ILE A 334 -8.83 -9.77 9.65
CA ILE A 334 -7.50 -10.39 9.76
C ILE A 334 -7.57 -11.91 9.49
N PHE A 335 -8.52 -12.62 10.11
CA PHE A 335 -8.68 -14.06 9.87
C PHE A 335 -9.10 -14.38 8.43
N SER A 336 -9.95 -13.53 7.84
CA SER A 336 -10.31 -13.61 6.43
C SER A 336 -9.08 -13.44 5.53
N TYR A 337 -8.23 -12.46 5.81
CA TYR A 337 -6.97 -12.27 5.09
C TYR A 337 -6.03 -13.48 5.20
N ILE A 338 -5.85 -14.02 6.41
CA ILE A 338 -5.01 -15.20 6.64
C ILE A 338 -5.53 -16.42 5.86
N GLY A 339 -6.83 -16.68 5.91
CA GLY A 339 -7.45 -17.77 5.13
C GLY A 339 -7.23 -17.60 3.62
N GLY A 340 -7.33 -16.35 3.15
CA GLY A 340 -6.99 -15.95 1.78
C GLY A 340 -5.57 -16.32 1.36
N ILE A 341 -4.58 -15.82 2.11
CA ILE A 341 -3.17 -16.02 1.80
C ILE A 341 -2.76 -17.49 1.92
N ILE A 342 -3.30 -18.23 2.90
CA ILE A 342 -3.08 -19.68 3.00
C ILE A 342 -3.60 -20.38 1.75
N MET A 343 -4.83 -20.07 1.31
CA MET A 343 -5.40 -20.67 0.09
C MET A 343 -4.59 -20.30 -1.15
N ALA A 344 -4.14 -19.04 -1.26
CA ALA A 344 -3.29 -18.57 -2.35
C ALA A 344 -1.96 -19.33 -2.43
N ALA A 345 -1.33 -19.64 -1.29
CA ALA A 345 -0.09 -20.39 -1.24
C ALA A 345 -0.20 -21.81 -1.84
N PHE A 346 -1.41 -22.38 -1.85
CA PHE A 346 -1.69 -23.70 -2.44
C PHE A 346 -2.42 -23.62 -3.79
N ALA A 347 -2.60 -22.43 -4.37
CA ALA A 347 -3.43 -22.19 -5.55
C ALA A 347 -2.80 -22.68 -6.86
N LYS A 348 -2.93 -23.97 -7.17
CA LYS A 348 -2.33 -24.55 -8.39
C LYS A 348 -3.13 -24.38 -9.69
N THR A 349 -4.35 -23.87 -9.60
CA THR A 349 -5.23 -23.75 -10.77
C THR A 349 -5.90 -22.38 -10.81
N THR A 350 -6.24 -21.93 -12.01
CA THR A 350 -6.92 -20.65 -12.24
C THR A 350 -8.21 -20.53 -11.42
N LEU A 351 -9.01 -21.60 -11.36
CA LEU A 351 -10.22 -21.64 -10.53
C LEU A 351 -9.88 -21.45 -9.05
N LEU A 352 -8.88 -22.17 -8.53
CA LEU A 352 -8.50 -22.09 -7.12
C LEU A 352 -7.99 -20.68 -6.77
N MET A 353 -7.26 -20.05 -7.69
CA MET A 353 -6.80 -18.67 -7.57
C MET A 353 -7.96 -17.66 -7.52
N PHE A 354 -8.99 -17.81 -8.35
CA PHE A 354 -10.20 -17.00 -8.23
C PHE A 354 -10.95 -17.26 -6.92
N LEU A 355 -10.99 -18.50 -6.46
CA LEU A 355 -11.64 -18.87 -5.20
C LEU A 355 -10.92 -18.35 -3.95
N VAL A 356 -9.64 -17.94 -4.03
CA VAL A 356 -8.90 -17.24 -2.95
C VAL A 356 -9.69 -16.02 -2.43
N ARG A 357 -10.50 -15.40 -3.28
CA ARG A 357 -11.31 -14.24 -2.90
C ARG A 357 -12.43 -14.59 -1.92
N VAL A 358 -12.88 -15.84 -1.87
CA VAL A 358 -13.95 -16.32 -0.96
C VAL A 358 -13.51 -16.30 0.52
N PRO A 359 -12.38 -16.90 0.93
CA PRO A 359 -11.90 -16.70 2.29
C PRO A 359 -11.44 -15.25 2.54
N SER A 360 -11.08 -14.50 1.48
CA SER A 360 -10.60 -13.11 1.57
C SER A 360 -11.71 -12.04 1.54
N LEU A 361 -13.00 -12.39 1.55
CA LEU A 361 -14.11 -11.44 1.33
C LEU A 361 -14.09 -10.23 2.28
N PHE A 362 -13.49 -10.37 3.45
CA PHE A 362 -13.49 -9.37 4.50
C PHE A 362 -12.10 -8.75 4.75
N CYS A 363 -11.11 -9.02 3.87
CA CYS A 363 -9.73 -8.58 4.08
C CYS A 363 -9.50 -7.06 3.89
N LEU A 364 -10.52 -6.27 3.55
CA LEU A 364 -10.39 -4.81 3.55
C LEU A 364 -11.05 -4.15 4.74
N MET A 365 -11.82 -4.87 5.56
CA MET A 365 -12.49 -4.32 6.75
C MET A 365 -11.54 -3.69 7.78
N PRO A 366 -10.36 -4.26 8.08
CA PRO A 366 -9.52 -3.72 9.15
C PRO A 366 -9.01 -2.32 8.83
N VAL A 367 -8.84 -1.96 7.55
CA VAL A 367 -8.33 -0.63 7.14
C VAL A 367 -9.24 0.52 7.60
N PRO A 368 -10.53 0.61 7.20
CA PRO A 368 -11.42 1.67 7.65
C PRO A 368 -11.75 1.58 9.14
N VAL A 369 -11.81 0.38 9.73
CA VAL A 369 -12.17 0.20 11.14
C VAL A 369 -11.02 0.62 12.07
N LEU A 370 -9.79 0.16 11.83
CA LEU A 370 -8.60 0.58 12.61
C LEU A 370 -8.38 2.08 12.51
N ARG A 371 -8.60 2.65 11.31
CA ARG A 371 -8.56 4.09 11.09
C ARG A 371 -9.60 4.84 11.94
N SER A 372 -10.84 4.37 11.95
CA SER A 372 -11.92 4.95 12.78
C SER A 372 -11.61 4.84 14.28
N MET A 373 -11.08 3.69 14.71
CA MET A 373 -10.63 3.50 16.10
C MET A 373 -9.53 4.49 16.48
N LEU A 374 -8.52 4.66 15.61
CA LEU A 374 -7.44 5.59 15.89
C LEU A 374 -7.95 7.04 15.95
N SER A 375 -8.81 7.45 15.02
CA SER A 375 -9.35 8.80 15.04
C SER A 375 -10.15 9.09 16.31
N LYS A 376 -10.99 8.16 16.78
CA LYS A 376 -11.73 8.31 18.04
C LYS A 376 -10.80 8.49 19.25
N VAL A 377 -9.68 7.75 19.30
CA VAL A 377 -8.72 7.81 20.40
C VAL A 377 -7.90 9.12 20.35
N VAL A 378 -7.52 9.58 19.16
CA VAL A 378 -6.76 10.82 18.95
C VAL A 378 -7.62 12.06 19.24
N PHE A 379 -8.84 12.15 18.71
CA PHE A 379 -9.72 13.30 18.97
C PHE A 379 -10.06 13.46 20.46
N ALA A 380 -10.24 12.34 21.18
CA ALA A 380 -10.43 12.36 22.63
C ALA A 380 -9.18 12.82 23.43
N SER A 381 -8.02 12.99 22.78
CA SER A 381 -6.79 13.53 23.37
C SER A 381 -6.57 15.00 23.04
N GLU A 382 -6.96 15.45 21.83
CA GLU A 382 -6.83 16.84 21.38
C GLU A 382 -7.90 17.78 21.98
N GLN A 383 -8.94 17.24 22.64
CA GLN A 383 -9.89 18.04 23.43
C GLN A 383 -9.23 18.78 24.61
N ALA A 384 -7.99 18.42 24.97
CA ALA A 384 -7.15 19.14 25.93
C ALA A 384 -6.10 20.00 25.21
N GLY A 385 -6.54 21.08 24.55
CA GLY A 385 -5.68 22.18 24.10
C GLY A 385 -5.67 22.46 22.59
N PHE A 386 -6.36 23.54 22.19
CA PHE A 386 -6.15 24.41 21.01
C PHE A 386 -6.05 23.81 19.58
N CYS A 387 -6.09 22.49 19.35
CA CYS A 387 -5.86 21.88 18.01
C CYS A 387 -7.08 21.19 17.36
N ALA A 388 -8.30 21.47 17.81
CA ALA A 388 -9.50 20.79 17.29
C ALA A 388 -9.78 21.02 15.79
N GLN A 389 -9.27 22.09 15.17
CA GLN A 389 -9.48 22.39 13.74
C GLN A 389 -8.44 21.77 12.80
N ALA A 390 -7.33 21.22 13.31
CA ALA A 390 -6.23 20.64 12.50
C ALA A 390 -6.11 19.11 12.60
N GLY A 391 -6.95 18.47 13.43
CA GLY A 391 -6.74 17.12 13.93
C GLY A 391 -6.82 16.00 12.89
N MET A 392 -7.64 16.11 11.83
CA MET A 392 -7.82 15.00 10.88
C MET A 392 -6.63 14.82 9.94
N GLY A 393 -6.06 15.91 9.40
CA GLY A 393 -4.82 15.86 8.62
C GLY A 393 -3.65 15.29 9.43
N ARG A 394 -3.54 15.68 10.71
CA ARG A 394 -2.54 15.20 11.67
C ARG A 394 -2.77 13.76 12.14
N THR A 395 -4.01 13.31 12.21
CA THR A 395 -4.36 11.90 12.50
C THR A 395 -3.97 10.99 11.35
N TRP A 396 -4.27 11.39 10.10
CA TRP A 396 -3.86 10.66 8.90
C TRP A 396 -2.35 10.65 8.70
N LEU A 397 -1.68 11.74 9.08
CA LEU A 397 -0.23 11.84 9.16
C LEU A 397 0.39 10.83 10.15
N CYS A 398 -0.14 10.73 11.37
CA CYS A 398 0.25 9.69 12.34
C CYS A 398 -0.03 8.28 11.82
N LEU A 399 -1.15 8.09 11.09
CA LEU A 399 -1.51 6.86 10.36
C LEU A 399 -0.67 6.62 9.09
N TYR A 400 0.35 7.41 8.80
CA TYR A 400 1.19 7.19 7.62
C TYR A 400 2.68 7.18 7.97
N LEU A 401 3.09 7.88 9.03
CA LEU A 401 4.45 7.84 9.59
C LEU A 401 4.93 6.43 9.96
N THR A 402 4.02 5.47 10.12
CA THR A 402 4.37 4.09 10.44
C THR A 402 4.14 3.12 9.25
N LYS A 403 3.70 3.61 8.07
CA LYS A 403 3.41 2.78 6.86
C LYS A 403 4.66 2.12 6.27
N TYR A 404 5.83 2.69 6.48
CA TYR A 404 7.09 2.04 6.15
C TYR A 404 7.98 1.98 7.39
N PRO A 405 8.52 0.80 7.72
CA PRO A 405 9.32 0.59 8.90
C PRO A 405 10.74 1.12 8.69
N ALA A 406 10.96 2.32 8.15
CA ALA A 406 12.31 2.88 8.19
C ALA A 406 12.71 3.13 9.66
N LEU A 407 11.77 3.60 10.49
CA LEU A 407 11.99 3.72 11.93
C LEU A 407 11.93 2.38 12.67
N THR A 408 11.08 1.43 12.25
CA THR A 408 11.00 0.13 12.93
C THR A 408 12.17 -0.77 12.56
N VAL A 409 12.68 -0.73 11.32
CA VAL A 409 13.95 -1.36 10.94
C VAL A 409 15.09 -0.70 11.70
N LEU A 410 15.20 0.63 11.79
CA LEU A 410 16.26 1.25 12.63
C LEU A 410 16.16 0.92 14.13
N ILE A 411 14.95 0.77 14.68
CA ILE A 411 14.72 0.39 16.09
C ILE A 411 14.97 -1.11 16.33
N VAL A 412 14.77 -1.95 15.31
CA VAL A 412 15.01 -3.40 15.37
C VAL A 412 16.48 -3.73 15.07
N GLU A 413 17.10 -3.04 14.12
CA GLU A 413 18.50 -3.22 13.72
C GLU A 413 19.47 -2.70 14.80
N GLN A 414 19.06 -1.71 15.63
CA GLN A 414 19.80 -1.34 16.85
C GLN A 414 19.62 -2.34 18.02
N ARG A 415 18.71 -3.31 17.94
CA ARG A 415 18.56 -4.39 18.95
C ARG A 415 19.05 -5.76 18.49
N ILE A 416 19.34 -5.97 17.21
CA ILE A 416 19.94 -7.21 16.69
C ILE A 416 21.46 -7.00 16.58
N GLN A 417 22.10 -6.78 17.72
CA GLN A 417 23.54 -6.97 17.90
C GLN A 417 23.73 -7.72 19.22
N LEU A 418 23.39 -9.01 19.23
CA LEU A 418 23.88 -10.00 20.19
C LEU A 418 24.03 -11.35 19.45
N PRO A 419 25.00 -12.19 19.84
CA PRO A 419 25.83 -12.97 18.93
C PRO A 419 25.29 -14.37 18.62
N ASP A 420 25.85 -14.92 17.55
CA ASP A 420 25.81 -16.30 17.05
C ASP A 420 25.31 -17.40 18.00
N PHE A 421 24.23 -18.06 17.59
CA PHE A 421 24.00 -19.47 17.92
C PHE A 421 23.63 -20.22 16.65
N TYR A 422 24.63 -20.88 16.06
CA TYR A 422 24.46 -21.89 15.03
C TYR A 422 23.88 -23.15 15.67
N LEU A 423 22.72 -23.60 15.20
CA LEU A 423 22.23 -24.96 15.39
C LEU A 423 22.10 -25.61 14.02
N THR A 424 23.16 -26.30 13.61
CA THR A 424 23.18 -27.24 12.49
C THR A 424 22.42 -28.52 12.89
N CYS A 425 21.26 -28.77 12.29
CA CYS A 425 20.67 -30.10 12.26
C CYS A 425 21.22 -30.86 11.04
N SER A 426 22.17 -31.77 11.28
CA SER A 426 22.47 -32.87 10.36
C SER A 426 22.07 -34.17 11.05
N GLY A 427 21.21 -34.95 10.39
CA GLY A 427 20.75 -36.24 10.89
C GLY A 427 21.70 -37.39 10.54
N ARG A 428 21.49 -38.49 11.26
CA ARG A 428 21.88 -39.89 11.00
C ARG A 428 23.37 -40.24 11.13
N ASP A 429 23.74 -41.01 12.17
CA ASP A 429 23.86 -42.47 12.06
C ASP A 429 24.27 -43.15 13.38
N HIS A 430 23.67 -44.33 13.59
CA HIS A 430 24.12 -45.54 14.30
C HIS A 430 24.85 -45.55 15.68
N MET A 431 24.36 -46.51 16.48
CA MET A 431 25.06 -47.45 17.38
C MET A 431 25.19 -47.18 18.90
N SER A 432 24.47 -48.05 19.62
CA SER A 432 24.98 -48.98 20.65
C SER A 432 24.73 -48.65 22.12
N TYR A 433 23.95 -49.56 22.71
CA TYR A 433 23.84 -49.89 24.13
C TYR A 433 25.21 -50.06 24.80
N ARG A 434 25.41 -49.46 25.99
CA ARG A 434 26.16 -50.08 27.10
C ARG A 434 25.89 -49.41 28.46
N ASP A 435 25.52 -50.27 29.39
CA ASP A 435 25.34 -50.14 30.84
C ASP A 435 26.69 -49.93 31.56
N HIS A 436 26.76 -49.02 32.55
CA HIS A 436 27.21 -49.28 33.94
C HIS A 436 27.60 -48.04 34.76
N ARG A 437 26.98 -48.00 35.96
CA ARG A 437 27.51 -47.72 37.31
C ARG A 437 28.11 -46.37 37.73
N ASP A 438 27.58 -45.96 38.89
CA ASP A 438 28.24 -45.33 40.05
C ASP A 438 28.91 -43.97 39.90
N ASN A 439 28.38 -42.93 40.56
CA ASN A 439 28.80 -42.60 41.94
C ASN A 439 28.12 -41.32 42.50
N THR A 440 27.59 -41.47 43.72
CA THR A 440 27.57 -40.51 44.88
C THR A 440 27.11 -39.04 44.66
N LYS A 441 25.96 -38.64 45.20
CA LYS A 441 25.75 -38.09 46.58
C LYS A 441 26.64 -36.88 46.94
N VAL A 442 26.01 -35.72 47.17
CA VAL A 442 26.13 -34.73 48.28
C VAL A 442 25.10 -33.63 47.94
N ALA A 443 23.88 -33.63 48.50
CA ALA A 443 23.46 -33.14 49.82
C ALA A 443 23.58 -31.62 50.00
N ASP A 444 22.40 -31.03 50.22
CA ASP A 444 22.08 -29.66 50.65
C ASP A 444 23.10 -28.99 51.58
N GLU A 445 23.43 -27.72 51.31
CA GLU A 445 23.68 -26.69 52.34
C GLU A 445 23.30 -25.30 51.79
N ILE A 446 22.26 -24.68 52.34
CA ILE A 446 22.30 -23.57 53.33
C ILE A 446 22.10 -22.19 52.66
N TYR A 447 20.95 -21.59 52.96
CA TYR A 447 20.67 -20.16 53.13
C TYR A 447 21.59 -19.15 52.42
N ASN A 448 21.14 -18.62 51.27
CA ASN A 448 20.73 -17.21 51.10
C ASN A 448 20.26 -16.93 49.67
#